data_AF-A0A519CNQ4-F1
#
_entry.id   AF-A0A519CNQ4-F1
#
_cell.length_a   1.000
_cell.length_b   1.000
_cell.length_c   1.000
_cell.angle_alpha   90.00
_cell.angle_beta   90.00
_cell.angle_gamma   90.00
#
_symmetry.space_group_name_H-M   'P 1'
#
loop_
_entity.id
_entity.type
_entity.pdbx_description
1 polymer ?
#
loop_
_entity_poly.entity_id
_entity_poly.type
_entity_poly.pdbx_seq_one_letter_code
_entity_poly.pdbx_strand_id
1 'polypeptide(L)'
;MTSLAASDNSGEIVQSNFKASFLAILISMSMLAGCFGPDEVDEVIVEEDPFFTFKEQLGNNTWYHYPGGLNAMNNTSALGGDNIPFLSAGSYYSIGMSTFEPTMGITSTGNLYMASYGNGPAGSTAVVQCSGLTSMSADNLDYTCQNVYGPFLPVANSNDPYIYVDPWTDRIMKFDMHARFLDWAYGCNWIFSTRPSNDCFFPISRNVT
;
A
#
# COMPACT_ATOMS: atom_id res chain seq x y z
N MET A 1 -26.16 8.48 108.87
CA MET A 1 -26.53 9.20 107.63
C MET A 1 -25.92 8.42 106.47
N THR A 2 -26.79 7.91 105.60
CA THR A 2 -26.49 7.13 104.40
C THR A 2 -25.78 7.98 103.35
N SER A 3 -24.73 7.46 102.72
CA SER A 3 -24.13 8.02 101.51
C SER A 3 -24.34 7.00 100.39
N LEU A 4 -25.22 7.33 99.44
CA LEU A 4 -25.32 6.65 98.15
C LEU A 4 -24.20 7.19 97.26
N ALA A 5 -23.26 6.35 96.86
CA ALA A 5 -22.36 6.65 95.76
C ALA A 5 -23.07 6.33 94.44
N ALA A 6 -23.34 7.36 93.64
CA ALA A 6 -23.77 7.21 92.26
C ALA A 6 -22.53 6.84 91.41
N SER A 7 -22.53 5.65 90.81
CA SER A 7 -21.53 5.25 89.81
C SER A 7 -21.89 5.90 88.48
N ASP A 8 -20.99 6.75 87.97
CA ASP A 8 -21.16 7.49 86.71
C ASP A 8 -20.95 6.54 85.52
N ASN A 9 -22.01 5.88 85.07
CA ASN A 9 -22.03 4.94 83.93
C ASN A 9 -22.04 5.64 82.56
N SER A 10 -21.86 6.97 82.49
CA SER A 10 -21.99 7.73 81.25
C SER A 10 -20.91 7.40 80.21
N GLY A 11 -19.67 7.09 80.63
CA GLY A 11 -18.55 6.79 79.74
C GLY A 11 -18.63 5.44 79.02
N GLU A 12 -19.12 4.39 79.69
CA GLU A 12 -19.28 3.05 79.09
C GLU A 12 -20.43 3.03 78.06
N ILE A 13 -21.51 3.78 78.33
CA ILE A 13 -22.65 3.91 77.41
C ILE A 13 -22.23 4.62 76.12
N VAL A 14 -21.42 5.69 76.19
CA VAL A 14 -20.91 6.40 75.01
C VAL A 14 -19.97 5.51 74.18
N GLN A 15 -19.08 4.75 74.82
CA GLN A 15 -18.22 3.80 74.11
C GLN A 15 -18.99 2.64 73.46
N SER A 16 -20.04 2.14 74.11
CA SER A 16 -20.91 1.10 73.55
C SER A 16 -21.67 1.60 72.32
N ASN A 17 -22.22 2.82 72.38
CA ASN A 17 -22.95 3.43 71.27
C ASN A 17 -22.05 3.77 70.08
N PHE A 18 -20.79 4.15 70.34
CA PHE A 18 -19.79 4.37 69.28
C PHE A 18 -19.41 3.06 68.58
N LYS A 19 -19.20 1.97 69.34
CA LYS A 19 -18.92 0.64 68.78
C LYS A 19 -20.10 0.09 67.98
N ALA A 20 -21.32 0.26 68.48
CA ALA A 20 -22.54 -0.18 67.79
C ALA A 20 -22.78 0.60 66.50
N SER A 21 -22.57 1.93 66.50
CA SER A 21 -22.69 2.74 65.28
C SER A 21 -21.61 2.38 64.25
N PHE A 22 -20.37 2.15 64.69
CA PHE A 22 -19.28 1.76 63.81
C PHE A 22 -19.54 0.41 63.13
N LEU A 23 -20.05 -0.58 63.88
CA LEU A 23 -20.42 -1.88 63.34
C LEU A 23 -21.59 -1.78 62.34
N ALA A 24 -22.59 -0.95 62.64
CA ALA A 24 -23.72 -0.72 61.73
C ALA A 24 -23.30 -0.08 60.40
N ILE A 25 -22.33 0.84 60.44
CA ILE A 25 -21.75 1.48 59.25
C ILE A 25 -20.93 0.47 58.43
N LEU A 26 -20.15 -0.38 59.09
CA LEU A 26 -19.40 -1.45 58.42
C LEU A 26 -20.31 -2.45 57.70
N ILE A 27 -21.42 -2.84 58.33
CA ILE A 27 -22.38 -3.77 57.74
C ILE A 27 -23.13 -3.11 56.57
N SER A 28 -23.51 -1.83 56.68
CA SER A 28 -24.20 -1.13 55.58
C SER A 28 -23.30 -0.89 54.36
N MET A 29 -22.01 -0.64 54.56
CA MET A 29 -21.02 -0.49 53.49
C MET A 29 -20.78 -1.80 52.72
N SER A 30 -20.93 -2.96 53.38
CA SER A 30 -20.76 -4.26 52.73
C SER A 30 -21.82 -4.57 51.67
N MET A 31 -23.01 -3.97 51.77
CA MET A 31 -24.09 -4.11 50.79
C MET A 31 -23.85 -3.28 49.51
N LEU A 32 -22.96 -2.27 49.56
CA LEU A 32 -22.56 -1.46 48.40
C LEU A 32 -21.37 -2.07 47.64
N ALA A 33 -20.59 -2.95 48.28
CA ALA A 33 -19.43 -3.61 47.66
C ALA A 33 -19.81 -4.70 46.64
N GLY A 34 -21.10 -5.07 46.55
CA GLY A 34 -21.61 -6.06 45.60
C GLY A 34 -22.32 -5.50 44.37
N CYS A 35 -22.42 -4.17 44.22
CA CYS A 35 -23.04 -3.50 43.05
C CYS A 35 -21.98 -2.81 42.16
N PHE A 36 -20.80 -3.42 42.07
CA PHE A 36 -19.86 -3.25 40.97
C PHE A 36 -19.41 -4.67 40.64
N GLY A 37 -20.32 -5.43 40.02
CA GLY A 37 -19.88 -6.57 39.23
C GLY A 37 -18.91 -6.03 38.19
N PRO A 38 -17.86 -6.78 37.79
CA PRO A 38 -17.21 -6.43 36.54
C PRO A 38 -18.35 -6.31 35.52
N ASP A 39 -18.46 -5.15 34.84
CA ASP A 39 -19.19 -5.15 33.59
C ASP A 39 -18.68 -6.40 32.88
N GLU A 40 -19.58 -7.32 32.56
CA GLU A 40 -19.24 -8.46 31.74
C GLU A 40 -18.68 -7.82 30.49
N VAL A 41 -17.35 -7.72 30.44
CA VAL A 41 -16.64 -7.48 29.22
C VAL A 41 -17.00 -8.76 28.51
N ASP A 42 -18.06 -8.71 27.71
CA ASP A 42 -18.21 -9.58 26.59
C ASP A 42 -16.87 -9.45 25.88
N GLU A 43 -15.92 -10.32 26.23
CA GLU A 43 -14.81 -10.64 25.37
C GLU A 43 -15.53 -11.17 24.14
N VAL A 44 -15.84 -10.24 23.25
CA VAL A 44 -16.23 -10.54 21.88
C VAL A 44 -15.08 -11.40 21.43
N ILE A 45 -15.33 -12.71 21.38
CA ILE A 45 -14.46 -13.65 20.72
C ILE A 45 -14.51 -13.18 19.27
N VAL A 46 -13.60 -12.28 18.91
CA VAL A 46 -13.35 -11.94 17.53
C VAL A 46 -12.82 -13.25 16.96
N GLU A 47 -13.68 -13.99 16.25
CA GLU A 47 -13.20 -15.03 15.36
C GLU A 47 -12.19 -14.35 14.44
N GLU A 48 -10.90 -14.56 14.72
CA GLU A 48 -9.85 -14.10 13.84
C GLU A 48 -10.09 -14.78 12.48
N ASP A 49 -10.31 -13.96 11.45
CA ASP A 49 -10.45 -14.45 10.09
C ASP A 49 -9.18 -15.24 9.75
N PRO A 50 -9.27 -16.55 9.46
CA PRO A 50 -8.10 -17.39 9.26
C PRO A 50 -7.29 -17.00 8.01
N PHE A 51 -7.87 -16.20 7.11
CA PHE A 51 -7.22 -15.76 5.87
C PHE A 51 -6.80 -14.28 5.92
N PHE A 52 -7.59 -13.42 6.56
CA PHE A 52 -7.34 -11.98 6.61
C PHE A 52 -6.93 -11.48 8.01
N THR A 53 -5.91 -12.09 8.58
CA THR A 53 -5.32 -11.67 9.88
C THR A 53 -4.78 -10.24 9.89
N PHE A 54 -4.55 -9.66 8.70
CA PHE A 54 -4.03 -8.31 8.48
C PHE A 54 -5.12 -7.30 8.04
N LYS A 55 -6.42 -7.62 8.21
CA LYS A 55 -7.53 -6.78 7.75
C LYS A 55 -7.47 -5.34 8.26
N GLU A 56 -7.05 -5.15 9.51
CA GLU A 56 -6.89 -3.82 10.11
C GLU A 56 -5.79 -2.98 9.44
N GLN A 57 -4.79 -3.64 8.83
CA GLN A 57 -3.66 -3.00 8.16
C GLN A 57 -3.97 -2.62 6.70
N LEU A 58 -5.08 -3.14 6.13
CA LEU A 58 -5.42 -2.95 4.72
C LEU A 58 -5.88 -1.52 4.40
N GLY A 59 -6.31 -0.76 5.41
CA GLY A 59 -6.93 0.56 5.24
C GLY A 59 -8.21 0.50 4.38
N ASN A 60 -8.76 1.67 4.03
CA ASN A 60 -9.98 1.75 3.19
C ASN A 60 -9.71 1.74 1.67
N ASN A 61 -8.44 1.69 1.26
CA ASN A 61 -8.03 1.92 -0.12
C ASN A 61 -7.66 0.62 -0.86
N THR A 62 -7.58 -0.50 -0.14
CA THR A 62 -7.14 -1.78 -0.68
C THR A 62 -8.20 -2.83 -0.34
N TRP A 63 -8.50 -3.70 -1.29
CA TRP A 63 -9.47 -4.78 -1.11
C TRP A 63 -9.12 -5.96 -2.02
N TYR A 64 -9.49 -7.17 -1.60
CA TYR A 64 -9.27 -8.39 -2.38
C TYR A 64 -10.53 -8.77 -3.13
N HIS A 65 -10.37 -9.23 -4.38
CA HIS A 65 -11.48 -9.56 -5.24
C HIS A 65 -11.25 -10.80 -6.07
N TYR A 66 -12.34 -11.53 -6.33
CA TYR A 66 -12.38 -12.58 -7.34
C TYR A 66 -12.61 -11.98 -8.74
N PRO A 67 -12.49 -12.78 -9.82
CA PRO A 67 -12.93 -12.36 -11.15
C PRO A 67 -14.35 -11.78 -11.13
N GLY A 68 -14.56 -10.68 -11.85
CA GLY A 68 -15.82 -9.94 -11.83
C GLY A 68 -15.99 -8.96 -10.66
N GLY A 69 -14.94 -8.73 -9.86
CA GLY A 69 -14.96 -7.71 -8.81
C GLY A 69 -15.76 -8.09 -7.56
N LEU A 70 -15.98 -9.39 -7.34
CA LEU A 70 -16.65 -9.89 -6.14
C LEU A 70 -15.70 -9.82 -4.95
N ASN A 71 -16.13 -9.20 -3.85
CA ASN A 71 -15.29 -9.00 -2.67
C ASN A 71 -14.92 -10.35 -2.02
N ALA A 72 -13.63 -10.67 -2.00
CA ALA A 72 -13.09 -11.91 -1.47
C ALA A 72 -13.06 -11.95 0.07
N MET A 73 -13.11 -10.80 0.73
CA MET A 73 -13.13 -10.69 2.19
C MET A 73 -14.48 -11.09 2.81
N ASN A 74 -15.54 -11.17 1.99
CA ASN A 74 -16.86 -11.64 2.43
C ASN A 74 -17.12 -13.10 2.04
N ASN A 75 -16.24 -13.72 1.23
CA ASN A 75 -16.40 -15.08 0.75
C ASN A 75 -15.03 -15.78 0.68
N THR A 76 -14.67 -16.45 1.77
CA THR A 76 -13.36 -17.10 1.93
C THR A 76 -13.34 -18.56 1.43
N SER A 77 -14.43 -19.05 0.82
CA SER A 77 -14.59 -20.46 0.43
C SER A 77 -13.57 -20.98 -0.60
N ALA A 78 -12.96 -20.09 -1.38
CA ALA A 78 -11.95 -20.44 -2.38
C ALA A 78 -10.52 -20.07 -1.94
N LEU A 79 -10.33 -19.55 -0.72
CA LEU A 79 -9.02 -19.24 -0.17
C LEU A 79 -8.42 -20.49 0.47
N GLY A 80 -7.19 -20.84 0.09
CA GLY A 80 -6.52 -22.04 0.55
C GLY A 80 -5.36 -22.43 -0.36
N GLY A 81 -4.37 -23.14 0.19
CA GLY A 81 -3.13 -23.47 -0.51
C GLY A 81 -2.43 -22.21 -1.02
N ASP A 82 -2.12 -22.15 -2.32
CA ASP A 82 -1.46 -21.00 -2.96
C ASP A 82 -2.38 -19.76 -3.09
N ASN A 83 -3.68 -19.91 -2.86
CA ASN A 83 -4.64 -18.80 -2.90
C ASN A 83 -4.83 -18.12 -1.53
N ILE A 84 -3.97 -18.42 -0.56
CA ILE A 84 -4.00 -17.73 0.74
C ILE A 84 -3.49 -16.29 0.53
N PRO A 85 -4.29 -15.27 0.87
CA PRO A 85 -3.88 -13.88 0.70
C PRO A 85 -2.79 -13.53 1.72
N PHE A 86 -1.87 -12.66 1.33
CA PHE A 86 -0.82 -12.14 2.19
C PHE A 86 -0.77 -10.62 2.09
N LEU A 87 -0.39 -9.96 3.19
CA LEU A 87 -0.23 -8.51 3.17
C LEU A 87 0.90 -8.11 2.22
N SER A 88 0.54 -7.36 1.17
CA SER A 88 1.51 -6.68 0.32
C SER A 88 1.52 -5.19 0.65
N ALA A 89 2.54 -4.75 1.38
CA ALA A 89 2.81 -3.33 1.61
C ALA A 89 3.83 -2.84 0.58
N GLY A 90 3.54 -1.72 -0.07
CA GLY A 90 4.45 -1.09 -1.02
C GLY A 90 4.62 0.38 -0.67
N SER A 91 5.81 0.92 -0.93
CA SER A 91 6.08 2.35 -0.88
C SER A 91 5.98 2.94 -2.29
N TYR A 92 5.38 4.12 -2.41
CA TYR A 92 5.28 4.83 -3.67
C TYR A 92 6.40 5.87 -3.78
N TYR A 93 7.24 5.73 -4.80
CA TYR A 93 8.29 6.69 -5.13
C TYR A 93 7.98 7.34 -6.48
N SER A 94 7.92 8.67 -6.49
CA SER A 94 7.58 9.43 -7.69
C SER A 94 8.80 9.62 -8.58
N ILE A 95 8.61 9.45 -9.90
CA ILE A 95 9.63 9.78 -10.90
C ILE A 95 9.58 11.26 -11.35
N GLY A 96 8.63 12.05 -10.81
CA GLY A 96 8.50 13.48 -11.09
C GLY A 96 7.80 13.84 -12.41
N MET A 97 7.28 12.86 -13.16
CA MET A 97 6.56 13.06 -14.42
C MET A 97 5.34 12.14 -14.48
N SER A 98 4.29 12.56 -15.20
CA SER A 98 3.12 11.71 -15.45
C SER A 98 3.43 10.67 -16.52
N THR A 99 2.95 9.45 -16.31
CA THR A 99 3.03 8.38 -17.30
C THR A 99 1.63 7.87 -17.58
N PHE A 100 1.26 7.79 -18.85
CA PHE A 100 0.07 7.08 -19.28
C PHE A 100 0.53 5.76 -19.88
N GLU A 101 0.02 4.65 -19.35
CA GLU A 101 0.35 3.28 -19.76
C GLU A 101 1.84 3.07 -20.14
N PRO A 102 2.79 3.43 -19.25
CA PRO A 102 4.19 3.35 -19.59
C PRO A 102 4.61 1.90 -19.76
N THR A 103 5.18 1.61 -20.92
CA THR A 103 6.07 0.46 -21.03
C THR A 103 7.42 0.77 -20.40
N MET A 104 8.05 -0.27 -19.87
CA MET A 104 9.29 -0.16 -19.12
C MET A 104 10.32 -1.14 -19.68
N GLY A 105 11.57 -0.72 -19.73
CA GLY A 105 12.69 -1.60 -20.06
C GLY A 105 13.91 -1.26 -19.23
N ILE A 106 14.73 -2.27 -18.93
CA ILE A 106 15.93 -2.13 -18.10
C ILE A 106 17.13 -2.52 -18.96
N THR A 107 18.17 -1.67 -18.93
CA THR A 107 19.46 -1.99 -19.55
C THR A 107 20.33 -2.83 -18.62
N SER A 108 21.35 -3.48 -19.16
CA SER A 108 22.36 -4.23 -18.40
C SER A 108 23.05 -3.38 -17.33
N THR A 109 23.18 -2.07 -17.55
CA THR A 109 23.68 -1.08 -16.59
C THR A 109 22.73 -0.75 -15.44
N GLY A 110 21.52 -1.31 -15.43
CA GLY A 110 20.51 -1.07 -14.41
C GLY A 110 19.71 0.23 -14.60
N ASN A 111 19.88 0.94 -15.72
CA ASN A 111 19.04 2.10 -16.01
C ASN A 111 17.66 1.65 -16.50
N LEU A 112 16.62 2.19 -15.87
CA LEU A 112 15.23 1.97 -16.22
C LEU A 112 14.76 3.04 -17.21
N TYR A 113 14.14 2.60 -18.29
CA TYR A 113 13.60 3.46 -19.34
C TYR A 113 12.09 3.34 -19.39
N MET A 114 11.40 4.48 -19.44
CA MET A 114 9.95 4.58 -19.45
C MET A 114 9.50 5.64 -20.45
N ALA A 115 8.35 5.41 -21.08
CA ALA A 115 7.75 6.39 -21.95
C ALA A 115 6.82 7.33 -21.14
N SER A 116 6.85 8.62 -21.45
CA SER A 116 5.98 9.61 -20.81
C SER A 116 5.39 10.55 -21.87
N TYR A 117 4.10 10.37 -22.14
CA TYR A 117 3.37 11.21 -23.10
C TYR A 117 3.21 12.65 -22.58
N GLY A 118 3.43 13.64 -23.44
CA GLY A 118 3.20 15.05 -23.14
C GLY A 118 4.28 15.78 -22.33
N ASN A 119 5.26 15.06 -21.76
CA ASN A 119 6.32 15.64 -20.94
C ASN A 119 7.64 15.90 -21.70
N GLY A 120 7.70 15.58 -23.00
CA GLY A 120 8.84 15.86 -23.87
C GLY A 120 8.84 17.27 -24.44
N PRO A 121 9.91 17.66 -25.17
CA PRO A 121 10.01 18.97 -25.81
C PRO A 121 8.79 19.23 -26.71
N ALA A 122 8.21 20.43 -26.59
CA ALA A 122 7.01 20.84 -27.32
C ALA A 122 5.78 19.92 -27.13
N GLY A 123 5.68 19.22 -25.99
CA GLY A 123 4.55 18.31 -25.71
C GLY A 123 4.65 16.93 -26.38
N SER A 124 5.82 16.59 -26.91
CA SER A 124 6.10 15.24 -27.43
C SER A 124 6.23 14.21 -26.30
N THR A 125 6.37 12.93 -26.66
CA THR A 125 6.69 11.88 -25.66
C THR A 125 8.14 12.03 -25.21
N ALA A 126 8.34 12.14 -23.90
CA ALA A 126 9.65 12.00 -23.26
C ALA A 126 10.04 10.52 -23.13
N VAL A 127 11.34 10.25 -23.24
CA VAL A 127 11.93 8.97 -22.82
C VAL A 127 12.64 9.24 -21.51
N VAL A 128 12.06 8.74 -20.44
CA VAL A 128 12.55 8.96 -19.09
C VAL A 128 13.59 7.89 -18.79
N GLN A 129 14.83 8.30 -18.53
CA GLN A 129 15.86 7.45 -17.97
C GLN A 129 15.91 7.66 -16.46
N CYS A 130 15.64 6.61 -15.70
CA CYS A 130 15.81 6.56 -14.26
C CYS A 130 17.05 5.74 -13.90
N SER A 131 18.05 6.39 -13.32
CA SER A 131 19.29 5.77 -12.83
C SER A 131 19.19 5.56 -11.32
N GLY A 132 19.64 4.41 -10.81
CA GLY A 132 19.59 4.06 -9.39
C GLY A 132 18.25 3.48 -8.89
N LEU A 133 17.16 3.63 -9.67
CA LEU A 133 15.83 3.16 -9.25
C LEU A 133 15.73 1.62 -9.14
N THR A 134 16.47 0.88 -9.96
CA THR A 134 16.49 -0.59 -9.94
C THR A 134 17.27 -1.16 -8.75
N SER A 135 18.19 -0.38 -8.19
CA SER A 135 19.03 -0.73 -7.04
C SER A 135 18.61 0.00 -5.76
N MET A 136 17.44 0.63 -5.76
CA MET A 136 16.97 1.42 -4.63
C MET A 136 16.67 0.51 -3.44
N SER A 137 17.01 0.99 -2.24
CA SER A 137 16.71 0.31 -0.97
C SER A 137 16.03 1.27 -0.01
N ALA A 138 15.39 0.75 1.04
CA ALA A 138 14.68 1.58 2.02
C ALA A 138 15.59 2.66 2.66
N ASP A 139 16.89 2.37 2.78
CA ASP A 139 17.88 3.25 3.42
C ASP A 139 18.65 4.14 2.42
N ASN A 140 18.48 3.91 1.11
CA ASN A 140 19.15 4.68 0.05
C ASN A 140 18.18 4.96 -1.11
N LEU A 141 17.70 6.21 -1.15
CA LEU A 141 16.77 6.74 -2.14
C LEU A 141 17.48 7.62 -3.19
N ASP A 142 18.73 7.32 -3.51
CA ASP A 142 19.50 8.06 -4.50
C ASP A 142 19.16 7.58 -5.92
N TYR A 143 18.01 8.02 -6.44
CA TYR A 143 17.66 7.84 -7.85
C TYR A 143 17.45 9.18 -8.55
N THR A 144 17.70 9.20 -9.85
CA THR A 144 17.48 10.38 -10.69
C THR A 144 16.79 9.98 -11.99
N CYS A 145 15.72 10.70 -12.31
CA CYS A 145 14.93 10.49 -13.51
C CYS A 145 14.99 11.75 -14.38
N GLN A 146 15.38 11.60 -15.64
CA GLN A 146 15.48 12.70 -16.59
C GLN A 146 15.01 12.30 -17.99
N ASN A 147 14.47 13.24 -18.74
CA ASN A 147 14.17 13.02 -20.15
C ASN A 147 15.48 13.01 -20.96
N VAL A 148 15.77 11.89 -21.62
CA VAL A 148 16.94 11.73 -22.51
C VAL A 148 16.56 11.81 -24.00
N TYR A 149 15.28 12.00 -24.30
CA TYR A 149 14.80 12.16 -25.66
C TYR A 149 14.73 13.63 -26.07
N GLY A 150 15.58 14.00 -27.03
CA GLY A 150 15.66 15.35 -27.58
C GLY A 150 15.84 15.33 -29.11
N PRO A 151 14.84 14.89 -29.88
CA PRO A 151 14.95 14.91 -31.33
C PRO A 151 15.02 16.36 -31.84
N PHE A 152 15.82 16.58 -32.89
CA PHE A 152 15.93 17.90 -33.55
C PHE A 152 14.59 18.41 -34.09
N LEU A 153 13.70 17.49 -34.48
CA LEU A 153 12.31 17.77 -34.83
C LEU A 153 11.39 16.89 -33.97
N PRO A 154 10.58 17.47 -33.06
CA PRO A 154 9.62 16.70 -32.27
C PRO A 154 8.61 16.02 -33.19
N VAL A 155 8.58 14.68 -33.18
CA VAL A 155 7.56 13.91 -33.90
C VAL A 155 6.30 13.89 -33.04
N ALA A 156 5.19 14.35 -33.61
CA ALA A 156 3.89 14.29 -32.96
C ALA A 156 3.56 12.83 -32.62
N ASN A 157 3.46 12.54 -31.33
CA ASN A 157 3.37 11.18 -30.86
C ASN A 157 1.93 10.77 -30.48
N SER A 158 1.66 9.48 -30.55
CA SER A 158 0.46 8.85 -29.98
C SER A 158 0.49 8.91 -28.45
N ASN A 159 -0.70 8.80 -27.83
CA ASN A 159 -0.87 8.71 -26.39
C ASN A 159 -0.34 7.41 -25.79
N ASP A 160 -0.08 6.38 -26.62
CA ASP A 160 0.36 5.04 -26.18
C ASP A 160 1.75 4.69 -26.74
N PRO A 161 2.83 5.31 -26.23
CA PRO A 161 4.19 5.02 -26.66
C PRO A 161 4.75 3.73 -26.02
N TYR A 162 5.37 2.88 -26.84
CA TYR A 162 6.02 1.65 -26.38
C TYR A 162 7.55 1.79 -26.43
N ILE A 163 8.24 1.44 -25.34
CA ILE A 163 9.69 1.33 -25.25
C ILE A 163 10.05 -0.13 -25.12
N TYR A 164 11.06 -0.50 -25.89
CA TYR A 164 11.74 -1.79 -25.78
C TYR A 164 13.23 -1.55 -25.57
N VAL A 165 13.81 -2.32 -24.67
CA VAL A 165 15.26 -2.37 -24.45
C VAL A 165 15.73 -3.75 -24.88
N ASP A 166 16.63 -3.79 -25.85
CA ASP A 166 17.25 -5.02 -26.33
C ASP A 166 18.19 -5.59 -25.24
N PRO A 167 17.90 -6.79 -24.68
CA PRO A 167 18.70 -7.36 -23.59
C PRO A 167 20.16 -7.65 -23.95
N TRP A 168 20.49 -7.79 -25.24
CA TRP A 168 21.84 -8.18 -25.68
C TRP A 168 22.70 -6.98 -26.09
N THR A 169 22.08 -5.87 -26.48
CA THR A 169 22.79 -4.71 -27.03
C THR A 169 22.52 -3.41 -26.30
N ASP A 170 21.63 -3.43 -25.30
CA ASP A 170 21.16 -2.24 -24.57
C ASP A 170 20.59 -1.14 -25.47
N ARG A 171 20.22 -1.48 -26.71
CA ARG A 171 19.62 -0.53 -27.64
C ARG A 171 18.17 -0.31 -27.25
N ILE A 172 17.76 0.94 -27.32
CA ILE A 172 16.43 1.38 -26.93
C ILE A 172 15.65 1.71 -28.20
N MET A 173 14.51 1.07 -28.34
CA MET A 173 13.56 1.28 -29.42
C MET A 173 12.31 1.92 -28.86
N LYS A 174 11.78 2.88 -29.61
CA LYS A 174 10.47 3.45 -29.33
C LYS A 174 9.55 3.19 -30.51
N PHE A 175 8.41 2.59 -30.19
CA PHE A 175 7.32 2.37 -31.12
C PHE A 175 6.20 3.32 -30.77
N ASP A 176 5.74 4.02 -31.78
CA ASP A 176 4.59 4.90 -31.65
C ASP A 176 3.41 4.18 -32.27
N MET A 177 2.44 3.81 -31.42
CA MET A 177 1.20 3.22 -31.89
C MET A 177 0.27 4.34 -32.36
N HIS A 178 0.43 4.82 -33.59
CA HIS A 178 -0.51 5.79 -34.15
C HIS A 178 -1.82 5.09 -34.54
N ALA A 179 -2.92 5.42 -33.85
CA ALA A 179 -4.25 5.23 -34.40
C ALA A 179 -4.53 6.37 -35.40
N ARG A 180 -4.13 6.22 -36.67
CA ARG A 180 -4.68 7.04 -37.75
C ARG A 180 -5.88 6.28 -38.33
N PHE A 181 -6.98 7.01 -38.52
CA PHE A 181 -8.23 6.54 -39.14
C PHE A 181 -7.89 5.73 -40.41
N LEU A 182 -8.14 4.41 -40.37
CA LEU A 182 -7.97 3.47 -41.48
C LEU A 182 -6.52 3.30 -42.00
N ASP A 183 -5.56 2.97 -41.13
CA ASP A 183 -4.44 2.04 -41.44
C ASP A 183 -3.48 1.95 -40.24
N TRP A 184 -3.08 0.73 -39.88
CA TRP A 184 -2.11 0.46 -38.83
C TRP A 184 -0.69 0.63 -39.39
N ALA A 185 -0.14 1.85 -39.30
CA ALA A 185 1.25 2.10 -39.65
C ALA A 185 2.13 2.01 -38.38
N TYR A 186 2.91 0.93 -38.25
CA TYR A 186 3.95 0.82 -37.22
C TYR A 186 5.16 1.68 -37.60
N GLY A 187 5.27 2.88 -37.01
CA GLY A 187 6.47 3.69 -37.09
C GLY A 187 7.39 3.36 -35.91
N CYS A 188 8.63 2.97 -36.19
CA CYS A 188 9.63 2.71 -35.15
C CYS A 188 10.82 3.65 -35.38
N ASN A 189 11.26 4.34 -34.33
CA ASN A 189 12.43 5.20 -34.37
C ASN A 189 13.45 4.72 -33.34
N TRP A 190 14.71 4.60 -33.76
CA TRP A 190 15.83 4.34 -32.85
C TRP A 190 16.18 5.62 -32.10
N ILE A 191 16.22 5.56 -30.77
CA ILE A 191 16.59 6.71 -29.94
C ILE A 191 18.11 6.89 -29.91
N PHE A 192 18.87 5.79 -29.91
CA PHE A 192 20.33 5.80 -30.03
C PHE A 192 20.76 4.83 -31.13
N SER A 193 20.87 5.31 -32.37
CA SER A 193 21.51 4.57 -33.47
C SER A 193 22.57 5.45 -34.13
N THR A 194 23.80 4.95 -34.22
CA THR A 194 24.88 5.58 -35.00
C THR A 194 24.73 5.34 -36.51
N ARG A 195 23.64 4.71 -36.96
CA ARG A 195 23.30 4.54 -38.38
C ARG A 195 21.91 5.08 -38.70
N PRO A 196 21.80 5.94 -39.73
CA PRO A 196 20.51 6.34 -40.27
C PRO A 196 20.00 5.19 -41.14
N SER A 197 19.24 4.28 -40.55
CA SER A 197 18.45 3.31 -41.31
C SER A 197 17.02 3.34 -40.79
N ASN A 198 16.08 3.63 -41.68
CA ASN A 198 14.64 3.58 -41.45
C ASN A 198 14.11 2.14 -41.27
N ASP A 199 15.02 1.17 -41.18
CA ASP A 199 14.69 -0.24 -41.06
C ASP A 199 14.66 -0.63 -39.58
N CYS A 200 13.45 -0.63 -39.02
CA CYS A 200 13.18 -1.37 -37.79
C CYS A 200 12.60 -2.73 -38.17
N PHE A 201 13.41 -3.55 -38.82
CA PHE A 201 13.07 -4.94 -39.07
C PHE A 201 13.66 -5.77 -37.93
N PHE A 202 12.82 -6.18 -36.98
CA PHE A 202 13.02 -7.49 -36.37
C PHE A 202 12.52 -8.50 -37.41
N PRO A 203 13.38 -9.29 -38.07
CA PRO A 203 12.88 -10.50 -38.69
C PRO A 203 12.39 -11.39 -37.53
N ILE A 204 11.08 -11.38 -37.26
CA ILE A 204 10.45 -12.54 -36.66
C ILE A 204 10.60 -13.63 -37.72
N SER A 205 11.72 -14.35 -37.66
CA SER A 205 11.89 -15.61 -38.36
C SER A 205 10.80 -16.53 -37.83
N ARG A 206 9.68 -16.61 -38.56
CA ARG A 206 8.80 -17.78 -38.49
C ARG A 206 9.57 -18.96 -39.07
N ASN A 207 10.48 -19.52 -38.27
CA ASN A 207 10.83 -20.93 -38.37
C ASN A 207 10.22 -21.60 -37.16
N VAL A 208 8.91 -21.86 -37.29
CA VAL A 208 8.30 -23.00 -36.63
C VAL A 208 8.75 -24.20 -37.45
N THR A 209 9.75 -24.92 -36.96
CA THR A 209 9.93 -26.33 -37.28
C THR A 209 9.24 -27.15 -36.21
#